data_AF-A0ABC8BNX3-F1
#
_entry.id   AF-A0ABC8BNX3-F1
#
_cell.length_a   1.000
_cell.length_b   1.000
_cell.length_c   1.000
_cell.angle_alpha   90.00
_cell.angle_beta   90.00
_cell.angle_gamma   90.00
#
_symmetry.space_group_name_H-M   'P 1'
#
loop_
_entity.id
_entity.type
_entity.pdbx_description
1 polymer ?
#
loop_
_entity_poly.entity_id
_entity_poly.type
_entity_poly.pdbx_seq_one_letter_code
_entity_poly.pdbx_strand_id
1 'polypeptide(L)' 'MASLPTPPAQPDDAPDTYVGLGADAAEQLARSRGWDTVRAVPPGTFLTMEFRSGRINFQVEDARVTRCWVG' A
#
# COMPACT_ATOMS: atom_id res chain seq x y z
N MET A 1 21.76 6.65 -26.75
CA MET A 1 20.64 7.15 -25.93
C MET A 1 20.62 6.33 -24.65
N ALA A 2 20.54 6.96 -23.47
CA ALA A 2 20.45 6.23 -22.21
C ALA A 2 19.01 5.73 -22.02
N SER A 3 18.83 4.45 -21.71
CA SER A 3 17.52 3.89 -21.38
C SER A 3 17.01 4.55 -20.10
N LEU A 4 15.82 5.12 -20.14
CA LEU A 4 15.14 5.57 -18.92
C LEU A 4 14.81 4.34 -18.08
N PRO A 5 15.03 4.37 -16.75
CA PRO A 5 14.62 3.27 -15.89
C PRO A 5 13.11 3.13 -15.98
N THR A 6 12.64 1.91 -16.25
CA THR A 6 11.21 1.61 -16.20
C THR A 6 10.77 1.76 -14.75
N PRO A 7 9.79 2.64 -14.45
CA PRO A 7 9.26 2.73 -13.09
C PRO A 7 8.70 1.35 -12.70
N PRO A 8 8.88 0.92 -11.44
CA PRO A 8 8.40 -0.37 -11.00
C PRO A 8 6.90 -0.47 -11.25
N ALA A 9 6.48 -1.56 -11.89
CA ALA A 9 5.08 -1.78 -12.19
C ALA A 9 4.29 -1.88 -10.87
N GLN A 10 3.09 -1.32 -10.87
CA GLN A 10 2.16 -1.53 -9.78
C GLN A 10 1.70 -3.00 -9.82
N PRO A 11 1.65 -3.70 -8.68
CA PRO A 11 1.04 -5.02 -8.62
C PRO A 11 -0.40 -4.99 -9.15
N ASP A 12 -0.77 -6.02 -9.92
CA ASP A 12 -2.17 -6.24 -10.33
C ASP A 12 -2.94 -6.85 -9.16
N ASP A 13 -3.24 -6.00 -8.18
CA ASP A 13 -3.78 -6.38 -6.89
C ASP A 13 -4.90 -5.41 -6.47
N ALA A 14 -5.93 -5.93 -5.82
CA ALA A 14 -7.10 -5.18 -5.40
C ALA A 14 -6.93 -4.68 -3.94
N PRO A 15 -6.80 -3.35 -3.71
CA PRO A 15 -6.58 -2.77 -2.38
C PRO A 15 -7.67 -3.14 -1.36
N ASP A 16 -8.92 -3.28 -1.79
CA ASP A 16 -10.04 -3.60 -0.89
C ASP A 16 -9.91 -4.98 -0.22
N THR A 17 -9.08 -5.88 -0.76
CA THR A 17 -8.88 -7.22 -0.21
C THR A 17 -8.12 -7.23 1.13
N TYR A 18 -7.49 -6.11 1.50
CA TYR A 18 -6.78 -5.97 2.78
C TYR A 18 -7.69 -5.49 3.92
N VAL A 19 -8.86 -4.92 3.61
CA VAL A 19 -9.78 -4.38 4.62
C VAL A 19 -10.27 -5.49 5.54
N GLY A 20 -10.24 -5.23 6.84
CA GLY A 20 -10.63 -6.17 7.90
C GLY A 20 -9.51 -7.10 8.38
N LEU A 21 -8.40 -7.20 7.65
CA LEU A 21 -7.20 -7.94 8.08
C LEU A 21 -6.50 -7.21 9.23
N GLY A 22 -5.75 -7.97 10.04
CA GLY A 22 -4.80 -7.39 10.99
C GLY A 22 -3.64 -6.71 10.24
N ALA A 23 -3.15 -5.59 10.77
CA ALA A 23 -2.15 -4.76 10.10
C ALA A 23 -0.88 -5.55 9.70
N ASP A 24 -0.34 -6.37 10.59
CA ASP A 24 0.84 -7.22 10.30
C ASP A 24 0.57 -8.24 9.19
N ALA A 25 -0.61 -8.88 9.22
CA ALA A 25 -0.99 -9.87 8.21
C ALA A 25 -1.21 -9.21 6.84
N ALA A 26 -1.83 -8.02 6.83
CA ALA A 26 -2.02 -7.24 5.62
C ALA A 26 -0.68 -6.79 5.02
N GLU A 27 0.27 -6.36 5.85
CA GLU A 27 1.61 -5.98 5.39
C GLU A 27 2.35 -7.16 4.77
N GLN A 28 2.39 -8.30 5.45
CA GLN A 28 3.05 -9.51 4.93
C GLN A 28 2.42 -9.96 3.60
N LEU A 29 1.09 -9.97 3.52
CA LEU A 29 0.37 -10.31 2.31
C LEU A 29 0.71 -9.33 1.18
N ALA A 30 0.74 -8.02 1.45
CA ALA A 30 1.06 -7.02 0.45
C ALA A 30 2.48 -7.19 -0.10
N ARG A 31 3.47 -7.41 0.78
CA ARG A 31 4.84 -7.72 0.33
C ARG A 31 4.89 -8.99 -0.53
N SER A 32 4.14 -10.04 -0.15
CA SER A 32 4.06 -11.28 -0.93
C SER A 32 3.42 -11.09 -2.31
N ARG A 33 2.55 -10.09 -2.47
CA ARG A 33 1.92 -9.71 -3.74
C ARG A 33 2.75 -8.72 -4.56
N GLY A 34 3.94 -8.36 -4.09
CA GLY A 34 4.87 -7.52 -4.84
C GLY A 34 4.77 -6.03 -4.55
N TRP A 35 4.02 -5.62 -3.52
CA TRP A 35 4.10 -4.24 -3.03
C TRP A 35 5.48 -4.00 -2.41
N ASP A 36 6.21 -3.01 -2.93
CA ASP A 36 7.55 -2.67 -2.44
C ASP A 36 7.47 -1.90 -1.13
N THR A 37 6.61 -0.89 -1.11
CA THR A 37 6.41 -0.02 0.06
C THR A 37 4.99 -0.21 0.60
N VAL A 38 4.89 -0.60 1.88
CA VAL A 38 3.62 -0.65 2.61
C VAL A 38 3.68 0.37 3.73
N ARG A 39 2.70 1.26 3.79
CA ARG A 39 2.61 2.30 4.83
C ARG A 39 1.30 2.18 5.60
N ALA A 40 1.40 1.96 6.92
CA ALA A 40 0.26 2.05 7.82
C ALA A 40 0.15 3.45 8.44
N VAL A 41 -1.06 3.99 8.52
CA VAL A 41 -1.37 5.30 9.12
C VAL A 41 -2.63 5.23 9.99
N PRO A 42 -2.75 6.06 11.04
CA PRO A 42 -3.99 6.14 11.82
C PRO A 42 -5.11 6.86 11.05
N PRO A 43 -6.38 6.71 11.46
CA PRO A 43 -7.50 7.44 10.88
C PRO A 43 -7.29 8.96 10.94
N GLY A 44 -7.73 9.65 9.88
CA GLY A 44 -7.60 11.11 9.78
C GLY A 44 -6.20 11.61 9.40
N THR A 45 -5.24 10.73 9.11
CA THR A 45 -3.94 11.14 8.59
C THR A 45 -4.08 11.77 7.22
N PHE A 46 -3.69 13.04 7.10
CA PHE A 46 -3.56 13.72 5.81
C PHE A 46 -2.20 13.39 5.19
N LEU A 47 -2.24 12.73 4.04
CA LEU A 47 -1.04 12.44 3.24
C LEU A 47 -0.93 13.43 2.09
N THR A 48 0.30 13.78 1.73
CA THR A 48 0.56 14.54 0.51
C THR A 48 0.15 13.74 -0.73
N MET A 49 -0.21 14.44 -1.81
CA MET A 49 -0.61 13.81 -3.08
C MET A 49 0.56 13.21 -3.88
N GLU A 50 1.73 13.03 -3.27
CA GLU A 50 2.88 12.43 -3.95
C GLU A 50 2.56 10.96 -4.22
N PHE A 51 2.44 10.58 -5.50
CA PHE A 51 2.30 9.19 -5.93
C PHE A 51 3.67 8.51 -5.98
N ARG A 52 3.77 7.27 -5.48
CA ARG A 52 4.95 6.41 -5.63
C ARG A 52 4.53 5.02 -6.10
N SER A 53 4.84 4.72 -7.36
CA SER A 53 4.64 3.39 -7.94
C SER A 53 5.16 2.27 -7.02
N GLY A 54 4.36 1.23 -6.80
CA GLY A 54 4.70 0.13 -5.90
C GLY A 54 4.40 0.41 -4.42
N ARG A 55 3.75 1.53 -4.09
CA ARG A 55 3.29 1.85 -2.73
C ARG A 55 1.81 1.59 -2.52
N ILE A 56 1.50 0.92 -1.42
CA ILE A 56 0.16 0.79 -0.87
C ILE A 56 0.10 1.38 0.53
N ASN A 57 -1.03 1.99 0.86
CA ASN A 57 -1.28 2.61 2.15
C ASN A 57 -2.46 1.95 2.83
N PHE A 58 -2.32 1.70 4.13
CA PHE A 58 -3.36 1.19 4.99
C PHE A 58 -3.72 2.25 6.03
N GLN A 59 -5.01 2.57 6.13
CA GLN A 59 -5.54 3.15 7.35
C GLN A 59 -5.77 2.01 8.34
N VAL A 60 -5.18 2.12 9.53
CA VAL A 60 -5.26 1.11 10.58
C VAL A 60 -5.91 1.69 11.83
N GLU A 61 -6.95 1.03 12.31
CA GLU A 61 -7.64 1.32 13.57
C GLU A 61 -7.77 0.01 14.35
N ASP A 62 -7.50 0.03 15.66
CA ASP A 62 -7.53 -1.17 16.51
C ASP A 62 -6.74 -2.37 15.93
N ALA A 63 -5.55 -2.07 15.40
CA ALA A 63 -4.67 -3.03 14.70
C ALA A 63 -5.28 -3.72 13.47
N ARG A 64 -6.39 -3.21 12.93
CA ARG A 64 -7.05 -3.70 11.71
C ARG A 64 -7.07 -2.66 10.61
N VAL A 65 -6.94 -3.11 9.38
CA VAL A 65 -7.06 -2.25 8.20
C VAL A 65 -8.52 -1.87 8.00
N THR A 66 -8.84 -0.58 8.03
CA THR A 66 -10.20 -0.06 7.78
C THR A 66 -10.35 0.55 6.40
N ARG A 67 -9.24 0.93 5.77
CA ARG A 67 -9.21 1.47 4.40
C ARG A 67 -7.86 1.18 3.76
N CYS A 68 -7.86 0.96 2.46
CA CYS A 68 -6.65 0.73 1.69
C CYS A 68 -6.66 1.57 0.41
N TRP A 69 -5.51 2.12 0.02
CA TRP A 69 -5.37 2.83 -1.26
C TRP A 69 -3.94 2.78 -1.78
N VAL A 70 -3.82 2.70 -3.09
CA VAL A 70 -2.55 2.90 -3.79
C VAL A 70 -2.10 4.34 -3.57
N GLY A 71 -0.80 4.55 -3.39
CA GLY A 71 -0.26 5.90 -3.37
C GLY A 71 1.12 5.96 -3.97
#